data_AF-A0A2V1BX29-F1
#
_entry.id   AF-A0A2V1BX29-F1
#
_cell.length_a   1.000
_cell.length_b   1.000
_cell.length_c   1.000
_cell.angle_alpha   90.00
_cell.angle_beta   90.00
_cell.angle_gamma   90.00
#
_symmetry.space_group_name_H-M   'P 1'
#
loop_
_entity.id
_entity.type
_entity.pdbx_description
1 polymer ?
#
loop_
_entity_poly.entity_id
_entity_poly.type
_entity_poly.pdbx_seq_one_letter_code
_entity_poly.pdbx_strand_id
1 'polypeptide(L)'
;MVKRATEEESKAWSALPSSTEMAVRRISSVFLMGALLTILTPFAPFSWVIPAEGPELLDTFLSPVLVLGALYSQWRIAGVIQPVAVEIADVVFMYRQVMYWQLAFLEIVVVVAVNWARNEVYRRFASVGVVAGLWAIGWFATPLKAKLVAWEHIKWIWTWMAFNEARRVVGGGRGRRY
;
A
#
# COMPACT_ATOMS: atom_id res chain seq x y z
N MET A 1 -8.83 -14.60 -24.27
CA MET A 1 -8.60 -13.90 -25.55
C MET A 1 -7.81 -12.63 -25.27
N VAL A 2 -6.55 -12.56 -25.70
CA VAL A 2 -5.71 -11.36 -25.51
C VAL A 2 -6.08 -10.36 -26.61
N LYS A 3 -6.74 -9.27 -26.24
CA LYS A 3 -7.10 -8.20 -27.18
C LYS A 3 -5.79 -7.56 -27.68
N ARG A 4 -5.50 -7.66 -28.98
CA ARG A 4 -4.37 -6.93 -29.58
C ARG A 4 -4.68 -5.43 -29.49
N ALA A 5 -3.69 -4.67 -29.05
CA ALA A 5 -3.77 -3.23 -28.97
C ALA A 5 -3.93 -2.63 -30.37
N THR A 6 -4.74 -1.57 -30.49
CA THR A 6 -4.81 -0.79 -31.72
C THR A 6 -3.50 -0.01 -31.95
N GLU A 7 -3.20 0.38 -33.20
CA GLU A 7 -1.96 1.11 -33.51
C GLU A 7 -1.85 2.44 -32.73
N GLU A 8 -2.98 3.10 -32.49
CA GLU A 8 -3.06 4.32 -31.69
C GLU A 8 -2.73 4.07 -30.22
N GLU A 9 -3.26 3.00 -29.63
CA GLU A 9 -2.92 2.57 -28.26
C GLU A 9 -1.43 2.25 -28.15
N SER A 10 -0.86 1.53 -29.13
CA SER A 10 0.57 1.22 -29.16
C SER A 10 1.44 2.48 -29.22
N LYS A 11 1.06 3.46 -30.06
CA LYS A 11 1.78 4.75 -30.14
C LYS A 11 1.68 5.53 -28.83
N ALA A 12 0.50 5.63 -28.24
CA ALA A 12 0.29 6.29 -26.94
C ALA A 12 1.09 5.61 -25.82
N TRP A 13 1.24 4.28 -25.88
CA TRP A 13 2.03 3.53 -24.88
C TRP A 13 3.54 3.70 -25.04
N SER A 14 4.01 3.98 -26.26
CA SER A 14 5.42 4.24 -26.55
C SER A 14 5.87 5.68 -26.27
N ALA A 15 4.92 6.62 -26.16
CA ALA A 15 5.22 8.01 -25.85
C ALA A 15 5.64 8.16 -24.38
N LEU A 16 6.81 8.75 -24.14
CA LEU A 16 7.26 9.06 -22.78
C LEU A 16 6.37 10.17 -22.18
N PRO A 17 6.01 10.07 -20.88
CA PRO A 17 5.24 11.09 -20.21
C PRO A 17 6.03 12.40 -20.14
N SER A 18 5.33 13.51 -20.26
CA SER A 18 5.94 14.83 -20.09
C SER A 18 6.35 15.08 -18.62
N SER A 19 7.32 15.98 -18.39
CA SER A 19 7.74 16.35 -17.03
C SER A 19 6.59 16.93 -16.20
N THR A 20 5.74 17.75 -16.82
CA THR A 20 4.53 18.30 -16.20
C THR A 20 3.56 17.19 -15.80
N GLU A 21 3.31 16.22 -16.67
CA GLU A 21 2.45 15.08 -16.36
C GLU A 21 3.00 14.27 -15.18
N MET A 22 4.30 14.01 -15.17
CA MET A 22 4.96 13.32 -14.05
C MET A 22 4.82 14.08 -12.74
N ALA A 23 4.94 15.41 -12.76
CA ALA A 23 4.73 16.25 -11.58
C ALA A 23 3.29 16.17 -11.07
N VAL A 24 2.31 16.24 -11.98
CA VAL A 24 0.88 16.14 -11.64
C VAL A 24 0.53 14.77 -11.05
N ARG A 25 1.07 13.67 -11.60
CA ARG A 25 0.89 12.32 -11.04
C ARG A 25 1.46 12.22 -9.63
N ARG A 26 2.66 12.75 -9.39
CA ARG A 26 3.26 12.74 -8.04
C ARG A 26 2.45 13.55 -7.04
N ILE A 27 2.03 14.76 -7.40
CA ILE A 27 1.22 15.61 -6.53
C ILE A 27 -0.12 14.93 -6.21
N SER A 28 -0.82 14.41 -7.22
CA SER A 28 -2.07 13.69 -7.01
C SER A 28 -1.90 12.46 -6.12
N SER A 29 -0.78 11.73 -6.23
CA SER A 29 -0.51 10.58 -5.36
C SER A 29 -0.45 10.95 -3.88
N VAL A 30 0.05 12.14 -3.54
CA VAL A 30 0.10 12.63 -2.15
C VAL A 30 -1.32 12.92 -1.63
N PHE A 31 -2.19 13.47 -2.47
CA PHE A 31 -3.60 13.65 -2.10
C PHE A 31 -4.32 12.31 -1.92
N LEU A 32 -4.06 11.34 -2.80
CA LEU A 32 -4.62 10.00 -2.70
C LEU A 32 -4.15 9.28 -1.44
N MET A 33 -2.88 9.43 -1.05
CA MET A 33 -2.37 8.94 0.24
C MET A 33 -3.15 9.49 1.42
N GLY A 34 -3.42 10.80 1.42
CA GLY A 34 -4.24 11.45 2.44
C GLY A 34 -5.66 10.88 2.49
N ALA A 35 -6.28 10.69 1.32
CA ALA A 35 -7.61 10.07 1.21
C ALA A 35 -7.61 8.62 1.72
N LEU A 36 -6.59 7.82 1.36
CA LEU A 36 -6.44 6.44 1.78
C LEU A 36 -6.33 6.33 3.31
N LEU A 37 -5.59 7.23 3.96
CA LEU A 37 -5.46 7.26 5.42
C LEU A 37 -6.81 7.41 6.15
N THR A 38 -7.82 8.02 5.51
CA THR A 38 -9.17 8.16 6.10
C THR A 38 -9.88 6.82 6.26
N ILE A 39 -9.69 5.88 5.33
CA ILE A 39 -10.33 4.56 5.40
C ILE A 39 -9.44 3.55 6.15
N LEU A 40 -8.12 3.76 6.12
CA LEU A 40 -7.19 2.89 6.83
C LEU A 40 -7.30 3.02 8.34
N THR A 41 -7.62 4.17 8.91
CA THR A 41 -7.49 4.37 10.37
C THR A 41 -8.75 3.93 11.16
N PRO A 42 -8.66 3.05 12.17
CA PRO A 42 -7.50 2.21 12.55
C PRO A 42 -7.35 1.01 11.62
N PHE A 43 -6.11 0.65 11.24
CA PHE A 43 -5.79 -0.46 10.32
C PHE A 43 -5.26 -1.64 11.12
N ALA A 44 -6.10 -2.66 11.32
CA ALA A 44 -5.77 -3.83 12.14
C ALA A 44 -6.24 -5.13 11.45
N PRO A 45 -5.71 -5.44 10.25
CA PRO A 45 -6.18 -6.55 9.43
C PRO A 45 -6.10 -7.90 10.13
N PHE A 46 -5.11 -8.13 11.00
CA PHE A 46 -4.97 -9.42 11.67
C PHE A 46 -6.03 -9.61 12.76
N SER A 47 -6.28 -8.58 13.56
CA SER A 47 -7.35 -8.58 14.56
C SER A 47 -8.76 -8.60 13.95
N TRP A 48 -8.93 -8.18 12.70
CA TRP A 48 -10.22 -8.28 12.01
C TRP A 48 -10.58 -9.70 11.59
N VAL A 49 -9.57 -10.52 11.29
CA VAL A 49 -9.73 -11.86 10.72
C VAL A 49 -9.61 -12.95 11.79
N ILE A 50 -8.73 -12.75 12.76
CA ILE A 50 -8.41 -13.76 13.77
C ILE A 50 -9.07 -13.35 15.11
N PRO A 51 -10.14 -14.03 15.55
CA PRO A 51 -10.75 -13.79 16.85
C PRO A 51 -9.97 -14.57 17.91
N ALA A 52 -8.78 -14.09 18.29
CA ALA A 52 -7.98 -14.66 19.37
C ALA A 52 -7.32 -13.57 20.20
N GLU A 53 -6.87 -13.90 21.42
CA GLU A 53 -5.97 -13.04 22.18
C GLU A 53 -4.55 -13.14 21.58
N GLY A 54 -4.02 -12.06 21.00
CA GLY A 54 -2.67 -12.06 20.39
C GLY A 54 -2.47 -11.42 19.01
N PRO A 55 -3.45 -11.33 18.10
CA PRO A 55 -3.30 -10.66 16.79
C PRO A 55 -2.93 -9.17 16.90
N GLU A 56 -3.19 -8.55 18.04
CA GLU A 56 -2.78 -7.18 18.35
C GLU A 56 -1.26 -6.98 18.28
N LEU A 57 -0.47 -8.00 18.64
CA LEU A 57 0.98 -7.96 18.45
C LEU A 57 1.31 -7.95 16.95
N LEU A 58 0.68 -8.82 16.16
CA LEU A 58 0.91 -8.83 14.71
C LEU A 58 0.53 -7.49 14.07
N ASP A 59 -0.61 -6.91 14.44
CA ASP A 59 -1.01 -5.59 13.96
C ASP A 59 -0.03 -4.49 14.41
N THR A 60 0.50 -4.55 15.63
CA THR A 60 1.48 -3.57 16.13
C THR A 60 2.77 -3.57 15.29
N PHE A 61 3.26 -4.75 14.89
CA PHE A 61 4.51 -4.86 14.14
C PHE A 61 4.32 -4.73 12.62
N LEU A 62 3.23 -5.27 12.08
CA LEU A 62 3.02 -5.40 10.63
C LEU A 62 2.17 -4.28 10.06
N SER A 63 1.14 -3.80 10.76
CA SER A 63 0.25 -2.75 10.21
C SER A 63 0.99 -1.47 9.84
N PRO A 64 1.92 -0.93 10.65
CA PRO A 64 2.70 0.25 10.26
C PRO A 64 3.53 -0.01 9.00
N VAL A 65 4.13 -1.20 8.86
CA VAL A 65 4.92 -1.57 7.68
C VAL A 65 4.03 -1.69 6.45
N LEU A 66 2.87 -2.31 6.57
CA LEU A 66 1.90 -2.47 5.48
C LEU A 66 1.37 -1.12 5.02
N VAL A 67 0.97 -0.24 5.94
CA VAL A 67 0.46 1.10 5.63
C VAL A 67 1.56 1.95 4.99
N LEU A 68 2.75 2.05 5.61
CA LEU A 68 3.85 2.83 5.05
C LEU A 68 4.31 2.29 3.70
N GLY A 69 4.34 0.96 3.54
CA GLY A 69 4.65 0.32 2.26
C GLY A 69 3.61 0.61 1.18
N ALA A 70 2.33 0.68 1.54
CA ALA A 70 1.26 1.05 0.60
C ALA A 70 1.37 2.51 0.16
N LEU A 71 1.58 3.43 1.10
CA LEU A 71 1.79 4.85 0.79
C LEU A 71 3.04 5.05 -0.08
N TYR A 72 4.16 4.41 0.29
CA TYR A 72 5.36 4.44 -0.54
C TYR A 72 5.11 3.89 -1.95
N SER A 73 4.40 2.76 -2.04
CA SER A 73 4.03 2.14 -3.31
C SER A 73 3.20 3.08 -4.18
N GLN A 74 2.27 3.82 -3.60
CA GLN A 74 1.46 4.81 -4.29
C GLN A 74 2.30 5.94 -4.91
N TRP A 75 3.30 6.46 -4.18
CA TRP A 75 4.29 7.39 -4.74
C TRP A 75 5.10 6.77 -5.89
N ARG A 76 5.52 5.51 -5.71
CA ARG A 76 6.31 4.79 -6.72
C ARG A 76 5.53 4.53 -7.99
N ILE A 77 4.27 4.11 -7.87
CA ILE A 77 3.35 3.86 -8.98
C ILE A 77 3.12 5.14 -9.80
N ALA A 78 2.95 6.28 -9.13
CA ALA A 78 2.83 7.59 -9.79
C ALA A 78 4.12 8.00 -10.55
N GLY A 79 5.28 7.48 -10.12
CA GLY A 79 6.57 7.73 -10.72
C GLY A 79 6.99 6.75 -11.82
N VAL A 80 6.13 5.81 -12.22
CA VAL A 80 6.44 4.82 -13.26
C VAL A 80 6.42 5.49 -14.64
N ILE A 81 7.52 5.31 -15.39
CA ILE A 81 7.69 5.86 -16.75
C ILE A 81 7.58 4.74 -17.80
N GLN A 82 8.18 3.58 -17.51
CA GLN A 82 8.18 2.43 -18.41
C GLN A 82 7.14 1.38 -17.97
N PRO A 83 6.55 0.61 -18.91
CA PRO A 83 5.64 -0.47 -18.55
C PRO A 83 6.29 -1.47 -17.58
N VAL A 84 5.55 -1.87 -16.56
CA VAL A 84 6.01 -2.84 -15.55
C VAL A 84 5.17 -4.10 -15.67
N ALA A 85 5.82 -5.24 -15.85
CA ALA A 85 5.16 -6.53 -15.75
C ALA A 85 4.94 -6.88 -14.27
N VAL A 86 3.69 -7.09 -13.90
CA VAL A 86 3.27 -7.53 -12.58
C VAL A 86 2.80 -8.96 -12.72
N GLU A 87 3.55 -9.87 -12.13
CA GLU A 87 3.30 -11.31 -12.16
C GLU A 87 2.81 -11.75 -10.78
N ILE A 88 1.55 -12.19 -10.70
CA ILE A 88 0.95 -12.66 -9.45
C ILE A 88 0.46 -14.09 -9.69
N ALA A 89 1.13 -15.04 -9.04
CA ALA A 89 0.97 -16.47 -9.33
C ALA A 89 1.16 -16.73 -10.83
N ASP A 90 0.11 -17.11 -11.56
CA ASP A 90 0.16 -17.39 -13.00
C ASP A 90 -0.43 -16.27 -13.87
N VAL A 91 -0.84 -15.15 -13.27
CA VAL A 91 -1.46 -14.02 -13.99
C VAL A 91 -0.41 -12.92 -14.18
N VAL A 92 -0.04 -12.69 -15.43
CA VAL A 92 0.81 -11.57 -15.83
C VAL A 92 -0.08 -10.43 -16.30
N PHE A 93 -0.01 -9.28 -15.62
CA PHE A 93 -0.63 -8.04 -16.06
C PHE A 93 0.45 -7.00 -16.35
N MET A 94 0.26 -6.22 -17.42
CA MET A 94 1.18 -5.15 -17.78
C MET A 94 0.66 -3.83 -17.24
N TYR A 95 1.31 -3.29 -16.20
CA TYR A 95 1.02 -1.95 -15.71
C TYR A 95 1.60 -0.92 -16.66
N ARG A 96 0.74 -0.07 -17.23
CA ARG A 96 1.12 1.03 -18.11
C ARG A 96 0.88 2.36 -17.40
N GLN A 97 1.72 3.34 -17.71
CA GLN A 97 1.62 4.68 -17.16
C GLN A 97 0.25 5.36 -17.34
N VAL A 98 -0.44 5.08 -18.44
CA VAL A 98 -1.78 5.65 -18.74
C VAL A 98 -2.84 5.11 -17.77
N MET A 99 -2.62 3.90 -17.21
CA MET A 99 -3.53 3.29 -16.24
C MET A 99 -3.51 3.99 -14.89
N TYR A 100 -2.52 4.86 -14.62
CA TYR A 100 -2.44 5.61 -13.37
C TYR A 100 -3.73 6.34 -13.05
N TRP A 101 -4.27 7.10 -14.00
CA TRP A 101 -5.49 7.89 -13.79
C TRP A 101 -6.73 7.02 -13.58
N GLN A 102 -6.79 5.87 -14.24
CA GLN A 102 -7.88 4.92 -14.07
C GLN A 102 -7.88 4.31 -12.67
N LEU A 103 -6.69 3.91 -12.18
CA LEU A 103 -6.54 3.36 -10.83
C LEU A 103 -6.74 4.43 -9.76
N ALA A 104 -6.20 5.64 -9.95
CA ALA A 104 -6.39 6.77 -9.05
C ALA A 104 -7.88 7.13 -8.91
N PHE A 105 -8.60 7.18 -10.03
CA PHE A 105 -10.04 7.42 -10.02
C PHE A 105 -10.78 6.30 -9.28
N LEU A 106 -10.45 5.04 -9.57
CA LEU A 106 -11.04 3.89 -8.88
C LEU A 106 -10.79 3.94 -7.37
N GLU A 107 -9.58 4.30 -6.94
CA GLU A 107 -9.23 4.48 -5.53
C GLU A 107 -10.10 5.54 -4.86
N ILE A 108 -10.28 6.71 -5.49
CA ILE A 108 -11.17 7.77 -4.99
C ILE A 108 -12.59 7.26 -4.86
N VAL A 109 -13.11 6.57 -5.88
CA VAL A 109 -14.47 6.01 -5.86
C VAL A 109 -14.64 5.04 -4.70
N VAL A 110 -13.66 4.17 -4.46
CA VAL A 110 -13.67 3.23 -3.33
C VAL A 110 -13.67 3.98 -2.01
N VAL A 111 -12.78 4.96 -1.83
CA VAL A 111 -12.68 5.77 -0.59
C VAL A 111 -14.00 6.49 -0.31
N VAL A 112 -14.57 7.15 -1.32
CA VAL A 112 -15.85 7.88 -1.20
C VAL A 112 -17.00 6.92 -0.90
N ALA A 113 -17.10 5.79 -1.61
CA ALA A 113 -18.15 4.81 -1.41
C ALA A 113 -18.12 4.21 0.00
N VAL A 114 -16.93 3.88 0.51
CA VAL A 114 -16.74 3.36 1.87
C VAL A 114 -17.15 4.39 2.92
N ASN A 115 -16.70 5.63 2.76
CA ASN A 115 -17.04 6.72 3.69
C ASN A 115 -18.53 7.04 3.68
N TRP A 116 -19.20 6.88 2.53
CA TRP A 116 -20.64 7.07 2.43
C TRP A 116 -21.44 5.90 3.02
N ALA A 117 -21.02 4.66 2.78
CA ALA A 117 -21.74 3.47 3.25
C ALA A 117 -21.77 3.32 4.78
N ARG A 118 -20.84 3.96 5.51
CA ARG A 118 -20.70 3.89 6.98
C ARG A 118 -20.74 2.47 7.55
N ASN A 119 -20.39 1.48 6.75
CA ASN A 119 -20.37 0.08 7.13
C ASN A 119 -18.92 -0.36 7.35
N GLU A 120 -18.66 -0.80 8.58
CA GLU A 120 -17.34 -1.21 9.03
C GLU A 120 -16.79 -2.41 8.24
N VAL A 121 -17.66 -3.34 7.80
CA VAL A 121 -17.25 -4.49 7.00
C VAL A 121 -16.69 -4.04 5.65
N TYR A 122 -17.40 -3.14 4.96
CA TYR A 122 -16.94 -2.61 3.68
C TYR A 122 -15.65 -1.80 3.82
N ARG A 123 -15.49 -1.04 4.91
CA ARG A 123 -14.24 -0.35 5.21
C ARG A 123 -13.08 -1.31 5.34
N ARG A 124 -13.24 -2.40 6.12
CA ARG A 124 -12.18 -3.39 6.33
C ARG A 124 -11.77 -4.07 5.02
N PHE A 125 -12.74 -4.57 4.25
CA PHE A 125 -12.46 -5.23 2.97
C PHE A 125 -11.82 -4.27 1.96
N ALA A 126 -12.33 -3.05 1.83
CA ALA A 126 -11.76 -2.05 0.93
C ALA A 126 -10.34 -1.65 1.35
N SER A 127 -10.10 -1.42 2.63
CA SER A 127 -8.78 -1.09 3.17
C SER A 127 -7.76 -2.19 2.90
N VAL A 128 -8.10 -3.45 3.16
CA VAL A 128 -7.21 -4.59 2.84
C VAL A 128 -6.99 -4.70 1.33
N GLY A 129 -8.06 -4.59 0.53
CA GLY A 129 -7.99 -4.71 -0.92
C GLY A 129 -7.11 -3.63 -1.57
N VAL A 130 -7.28 -2.36 -1.17
CA VAL A 130 -6.49 -1.25 -1.70
C VAL A 130 -5.03 -1.37 -1.28
N VAL A 131 -4.76 -1.69 -0.01
CA VAL A 131 -3.39 -1.93 0.49
C VAL A 131 -2.72 -3.07 -0.27
N ALA A 132 -3.41 -4.19 -0.44
CA ALA A 132 -2.90 -5.34 -1.19
C ALA A 132 -2.63 -5.00 -2.66
N GLY A 133 -3.53 -4.28 -3.33
CA GLY A 133 -3.36 -3.84 -4.71
C GLY A 133 -2.17 -2.90 -4.89
N LEU A 134 -2.02 -1.92 -3.99
CA LEU A 134 -0.88 -1.01 -3.98
C LEU A 134 0.44 -1.75 -3.74
N TRP A 135 0.46 -2.70 -2.81
CA TRP A 135 1.63 -3.55 -2.58
C TRP A 135 1.97 -4.41 -3.79
N ALA A 136 0.97 -5.02 -4.42
CA ALA A 136 1.17 -5.87 -5.59
C ALA A 136 1.85 -5.08 -6.72
N ILE A 137 1.29 -3.92 -7.10
CA ILE A 137 1.85 -3.11 -8.20
C ILE A 137 3.17 -2.44 -7.75
N GLY A 138 3.21 -1.88 -6.56
CA GLY A 138 4.35 -1.16 -6.00
C GLY A 138 5.59 -2.04 -5.80
N TRP A 139 5.39 -3.32 -5.49
CA TRP A 139 6.48 -4.28 -5.38
C TRP A 139 7.24 -4.41 -6.70
N PHE A 140 6.56 -4.58 -7.83
CA PHE A 140 7.23 -4.68 -9.13
C PHE A 140 7.76 -3.33 -9.63
N ALA A 141 7.12 -2.22 -9.27
CA ALA A 141 7.61 -0.87 -9.61
C ALA A 141 8.87 -0.44 -8.83
N THR A 142 9.25 -1.18 -7.79
CA THR A 142 10.36 -0.82 -6.90
C THR A 142 11.64 -1.61 -7.23
N PRO A 143 12.79 -0.96 -7.43
CA PRO A 143 14.05 -1.64 -7.72
C PRO A 143 14.54 -2.44 -6.51
N LEU A 144 15.27 -3.54 -6.77
CA LEU A 144 15.76 -4.45 -5.73
C LEU A 144 16.60 -3.73 -4.65
N LYS A 145 17.44 -2.77 -5.04
CA LYS A 145 18.24 -1.97 -4.10
C LYS A 145 17.39 -1.27 -3.04
N ALA A 146 16.28 -0.67 -3.46
CA ALA A 146 15.38 0.01 -2.53
C ALA A 146 14.67 -0.96 -1.59
N LYS A 147 14.32 -2.17 -2.08
CA LYS A 147 13.73 -3.23 -1.24
C LYS A 147 14.70 -3.70 -0.17
N LEU A 148 15.97 -3.90 -0.52
CA LEU A 148 17.00 -4.33 0.43
C LEU A 148 17.23 -3.28 1.52
N VAL A 149 17.36 -2.01 1.13
CA VAL A 149 17.50 -0.91 2.10
C VAL A 149 16.26 -0.83 3.00
N ALA A 150 15.06 -0.92 2.44
CA ALA A 150 13.83 -0.94 3.23
C ALA A 150 13.81 -2.12 4.21
N TRP A 151 14.25 -3.30 3.78
CA TRP A 151 14.32 -4.49 4.63
C TRP A 151 15.27 -4.33 5.81
N GLU A 152 16.43 -3.70 5.61
CA GLU A 152 17.37 -3.37 6.69
C GLU A 152 16.73 -2.44 7.73
N HIS A 153 16.03 -1.41 7.28
CA HIS A 153 15.33 -0.48 8.17
C HIS A 153 14.18 -1.16 8.91
N ILE A 154 13.40 -2.02 8.23
CA ILE A 154 12.30 -2.77 8.86
C ILE A 154 12.82 -3.65 9.98
N LYS A 155 13.91 -4.40 9.75
CA LYS A 155 14.54 -5.23 10.80
C LYS A 155 14.96 -4.40 12.00
N TRP A 156 15.60 -3.25 11.74
CA TRP A 156 16.04 -2.35 12.80
C TRP A 156 14.87 -1.82 13.62
N ILE A 157 13.81 -1.36 12.96
CA ILE A 157 12.59 -0.87 13.61
C ILE A 157 11.93 -1.99 14.43
N TRP A 158 11.78 -3.18 13.86
CA TRP A 158 11.23 -4.34 14.58
C TRP A 158 12.07 -4.74 15.79
N THR A 159 13.40 -4.63 15.69
CA THR A 159 14.30 -4.91 16.83
C THR A 159 14.07 -3.93 17.97
N TRP A 160 13.94 -2.64 17.65
CA TRP A 160 13.60 -1.61 18.63
C TRP A 160 12.20 -1.78 19.23
N MET A 161 11.21 -2.11 18.41
CA MET A 161 9.85 -2.36 18.88
C MET A 161 9.81 -3.57 19.81
N ALA A 162 10.46 -4.68 19.46
CA ALA A 162 10.55 -5.87 20.29
C ALA A 162 11.27 -5.59 21.62
N PHE A 163 12.34 -4.81 21.59
CA PHE A 163 13.05 -4.42 22.80
C PHE A 163 12.23 -3.50 23.71
N ASN A 164 11.49 -2.55 23.14
CA ASN A 164 10.58 -1.70 23.89
C ASN A 164 9.43 -2.49 24.51
N GLU A 165 8.89 -3.47 23.78
CA GLU A 165 7.82 -4.33 24.29
C GLU A 165 8.34 -5.25 25.41
N ALA A 166 9.52 -5.84 25.25
CA ALA A 166 10.18 -6.61 26.31
C ALA A 166 10.43 -5.75 27.56
N ARG A 167 10.89 -4.50 27.39
CA ARG A 167 11.04 -3.54 28.49
C ARG A 167 9.74 -3.19 29.17
N ARG A 168 8.62 -3.08 28.44
CA ARG A 168 7.29 -2.84 29.03
C ARG A 168 6.84 -4.03 29.88
N VAL A 169 7.01 -5.25 29.38
CA VAL A 169 6.67 -6.48 30.11
C VAL A 169 7.54 -6.63 31.37
N VAL A 170 8.85 -6.35 31.27
CA VAL A 170 9.78 -6.43 32.41
C VAL A 170 9.61 -5.26 33.40
N GLY A 171 9.27 -4.07 32.91
CA GLY A 171 9.07 -2.85 33.73
C GLY A 171 7.69 -2.77 34.40
N GLY A 172 6.66 -3.40 33.82
CA GLY A 172 5.30 -3.45 34.36
C GLY A 172 5.15 -4.26 35.65
N GLY A 173 6.17 -5.02 36.06
CA GLY A 173 6.16 -5.83 37.28
C GLY A 173 6.51 -5.09 38.58
N ARG A 174 6.83 -3.79 38.54
CA ARG A 174 7.29 -3.03 39.73
C ARG A 174 6.32 -1.98 40.28
N GLY A 175 5.06 -1.98 39.85
CA GLY A 175 4.08 -0.94 40.19
C GLY A 175 2.80 -1.40 40.89
N ARG A 176 2.81 -2.50 41.64
CA ARG A 176 1.63 -2.92 42.43
C ARG A 176 2.02 -3.53 43.78
N ARG A 177 2.61 -2.71 44.64
CA ARG A 177 2.51 -2.85 46.10
C ARG A 177 2.43 -1.45 46.71
N TYR A 178 1.50 -1.34 47.66
CA TYR A 178 1.06 -0.18 48.44
C TYR A 178 0.01 0.68 47.75
#